data_AF-A0AA88AC48-F1
#
_entry.id   AF-A0AA88AC48-F1
#
_cell.length_a   1.000
_cell.length_b   1.000
_cell.length_c   1.000
_cell.angle_alpha   90.00
_cell.angle_beta   90.00
_cell.angle_gamma   90.00
#
_symmetry.space_group_name_H-M   'P 1'
#
loop_
_entity.id
_entity.type
_entity.pdbx_description
1 polymer ?
#
loop_
_entity_poly.entity_id
_entity_poly.type
_entity_poly.pdbx_seq_one_letter_code
_entity_poly.pdbx_strand_id
1 'polypeptide(L)' 'MAKNDAIIQNQSALIQSQAASLRTLENQVGQLANVLSNRPQGSLPRDGKEHCKAITLRNGRQIEQSV' A
#
# COMPACT_ATOMS: atom_id res chain seq x y z
N MET A 1 -48.83 15.96 15.83
CA MET A 1 -47.72 15.56 16.70
C MET A 1 -47.03 14.31 16.17
N ALA A 2 -47.71 13.15 16.07
CA ALA A 2 -47.13 11.88 15.60
C ALA A 2 -46.34 11.91 14.26
N LYS A 3 -46.76 12.71 13.28
CA LYS A 3 -46.06 12.81 11.98
C LYS A 3 -44.69 13.49 12.10
N ASN A 4 -44.54 14.43 13.04
CA ASN A 4 -43.27 15.10 13.32
C ASN A 4 -42.31 14.16 14.04
N ASP A 5 -42.82 13.37 14.99
CA ASP A 5 -42.01 12.38 15.72
C ASP A 5 -41.47 11.30 14.78
N ALA A 6 -42.29 10.82 13.84
CA ALA A 6 -41.86 9.88 12.81
C ALA A 6 -40.77 10.46 11.88
N ILE A 7 -40.83 11.75 11.55
CA ILE A 7 -39.79 12.43 10.76
C ILE A 7 -38.48 12.48 11.55
N ILE A 8 -38.53 12.87 12.83
CA ILE A 8 -37.36 12.94 13.71
C ILE A 8 -36.69 11.58 13.87
N GLN A 9 -37.48 10.51 14.02
CA GLN A 9 -36.96 9.13 14.14
C GLN A 9 -36.25 8.70 12.85
N ASN A 10 -36.86 8.94 11.68
CA ASN A 10 -36.23 8.60 10.40
C ASN A 10 -34.94 9.39 10.15
N GLN A 11 -34.92 10.68 10.48
CA GLN A 11 -33.71 11.50 10.38
C GLN A 11 -32.61 11.00 11.32
N SER A 12 -32.98 10.63 12.54
CA SER A 12 -32.04 10.09 13.53
C SER A 12 -31.42 8.77 13.03
N ALA A 13 -32.24 7.85 12.53
CA ALA A 13 -31.78 6.59 11.94
C ALA A 13 -30.84 6.83 10.73
N LEU A 14 -31.19 7.78 9.86
CA LEU A 14 -30.37 8.16 8.72
C LEU A 14 -29.00 8.70 9.17
N ILE A 15 -28.97 9.61 10.14
CA ILE A 15 -27.73 10.17 10.69
C ILE A 15 -26.85 9.08 11.29
N GLN A 16 -27.43 8.15 12.07
CA GLN A 16 -26.69 7.02 12.63
C GLN A 16 -26.09 6.12 11.56
N SER A 17 -26.86 5.82 10.49
CA SER A 17 -26.36 5.03 9.37
C SER A 17 -25.19 5.73 8.64
N GLN A 18 -25.28 7.05 8.44
CA GLN A 18 -24.22 7.83 7.82
C GLN A 18 -22.96 7.87 8.69
N ALA A 19 -23.11 8.05 10.01
CA ALA A 19 -21.99 8.02 10.94
C ALA A 19 -21.27 6.66 10.91
N ALA A 20 -22.03 5.55 10.86
CA ALA A 20 -21.46 4.21 10.74
C ALA A 20 -20.73 4.00 9.39
N SER A 21 -21.30 4.48 8.28
CA SER A 21 -20.66 4.43 6.97
C SER A 21 -19.36 5.25 6.91
N LEU A 22 -19.36 6.47 7.48
CA LEU A 22 -18.17 7.31 7.54
C LEU A 22 -17.06 6.65 8.37
N ARG A 23 -17.38 6.12 9.55
CA ARG A 23 -16.41 5.38 10.36
C ARG A 23 -15.83 4.16 9.64
N THR A 24 -16.66 3.46 8.87
CA THR A 24 -16.22 2.34 8.05
C THR A 24 -15.25 2.80 6.96
N LEU A 25 -15.57 3.91 6.29
CA LEU A 25 -14.70 4.50 5.28
C LEU A 25 -13.35 4.96 5.86
N GLU A 26 -13.36 5.63 7.01
CA GLU A 26 -12.15 6.04 7.73
C GLU A 26 -11.23 4.84 8.02
N ASN A 27 -11.81 3.73 8.49
CA ASN A 27 -11.05 2.50 8.74
C ASN A 27 -10.46 1.92 7.46
N GLN A 28 -11.22 1.90 6.36
CA GLN A 28 -10.73 1.40 5.06
C GLN A 28 -9.58 2.27 4.52
N VAL A 29 -9.70 3.60 4.63
CA VAL A 29 -8.64 4.53 4.25
C VAL A 29 -7.40 4.36 5.13
N GLY A 30 -7.57 4.17 6.44
CA GLY A 30 -6.47 3.90 7.36
C GLY A 30 -5.73 2.60 7.04
N GLN A 31 -6.48 1.53 6.70
CA GLN A 31 -5.89 0.28 6.25
C GLN A 31 -5.14 0.44 4.93
N LEU A 32 -5.71 1.15 3.96
CA LEU A 32 -5.04 1.42 2.68
C LEU A 32 -3.75 2.21 2.89
N ALA A 33 -3.77 3.25 3.73
CA ALA A 33 -2.58 4.02 4.08
C ALA A 33 -1.49 3.13 4.69
N ASN A 34 -1.87 2.21 5.59
CA ASN A 34 -0.94 1.24 6.17
C ASN A 34 -0.38 0.26 5.13
N VAL A 35 -1.18 -0.20 4.17
CA VAL A 35 -0.70 -1.07 3.10
C VAL A 35 0.29 -0.32 2.20
N LEU A 36 0.01 0.94 1.89
CA LEU A 36 0.90 1.78 1.07
C LEU A 36 2.20 2.14 1.80
N SER A 37 2.15 2.38 3.10
CA SER A 37 3.34 2.71 3.92
C SER A 37 4.18 1.48 4.27
N ASN A 38 3.55 0.33 4.51
CA ASN A 38 4.22 -0.94 4.79
C ASN A 38 4.64 -1.68 3.52
N ARG A 39 4.33 -1.16 2.33
CA ARG A 39 4.93 -1.66 1.09
C ARG A 39 6.45 -1.54 1.27
N PRO A 40 7.23 -2.64 1.19
CA PRO A 40 8.67 -2.56 1.31
C PRO A 40 9.13 -1.50 0.32
N GLN A 41 9.68 -0.42 0.87
CA GLN A 41 10.21 0.70 0.10
C GLN A 41 11.11 0.05 -0.93
N GLY A 42 10.66 0.04 -2.18
CA GLY A 42 11.17 -0.90 -3.17
C GLY A 42 12.68 -0.81 -3.13
N SER A 43 13.33 -1.85 -2.59
CA SER A 43 14.69 -2.09 -2.99
C SER A 43 14.50 -2.41 -4.47
N LEU A 44 14.67 -1.38 -5.29
CA LEU A 44 15.25 -1.58 -6.60
C LEU A 44 16.35 -2.63 -6.37
N PRO A 45 16.36 -3.74 -7.12
CA PRO A 45 17.53 -4.62 -7.06
C PRO A 45 18.72 -3.68 -7.17
N ARG A 46 19.54 -3.66 -6.13
CA ARG A 46 20.65 -2.72 -6.03
C ARG A 46 21.69 -3.22 -7.01
N ASP A 47 21.42 -3.07 -8.30
CA ASP A 47 22.33 -3.30 -9.43
C ASP A 47 23.35 -2.16 -9.49
N GLY A 48 23.88 -1.80 -8.32
CA GLY A 48 24.97 -0.84 -8.12
C GLY A 48 26.15 -1.51 -7.43
N LYS A 49 26.20 -2.84 -7.41
CA LYS A 49 27.46 -3.57 -7.32
C LYS A 49 27.45 -4.55 -8.47
N GLU A 50 28.09 -4.13 -9.55
CA GLU A 50 28.49 -4.99 -10.65
C GLU A 50 29.32 -6.14 -10.05
N HIS A 51 28.65 -7.21 -9.64
CA HIS A 51 29.31 -8.50 -9.52
C HIS A 51 29.47 -9.01 -10.96
N CYS A 52 30.37 -8.36 -11.71
CA CYS A 52 30.91 -8.90 -12.95
C CYS A 52 31.55 -10.23 -12.58
N LYS A 53 30.78 -11.32 -12.73
CA LYS A 53 31.31 -12.67 -12.65
C LYS A 53 32.43 -12.72 -13.68
N ALA A 54 33.65 -13.05 -13.23
CA ALA A 54 34.81 -13.17 -14.10
C ALA A 54 34.45 -14.04 -15.31
N ILE A 55 34.53 -13.48 -16.52
CA ILE A 55 34.26 -14.22 -17.74
C ILE A 55 35.43 -15.20 -17.91
N THR A 56 35.13 -16.50 -17.80
CA THR A 56 36.10 -17.57 -18.03
C THR A 56 36.00 -18.01 -19.49
N LEU A 57 37.09 -17.85 -20.24
CA LEU A 57 37.19 -18.33 -21.62
C LEU A 57 37.16 -19.87 -21.65
N ARG A 58 36.80 -20.48 -22.78
CA ARG A 58 36.84 -21.95 -22.95
C ARG A 58 38.22 -22.57 -22.69
N ASN A 59 39.29 -21.77 -22.73
CA ASN A 59 40.66 -22.17 -22.41
C ASN A 59 41.03 -21.97 -20.92
N GLY A 60 40.05 -21.65 -20.06
CA GLY A 60 40.24 -21.51 -18.60
C GLY A 60 40.80 -20.16 -18.14
N ARG A 61 41.07 -19.21 -19.04
CA ARG A 61 41.58 -17.89 -18.66
C ARG A 61 40.45 -16.99 -18.17
N GLN A 62 40.65 -16.34 -17.03
CA GLN A 62 39.77 -15.27 -16.54
C GLN A 62 40.20 -13.94 -17.16
N ILE A 63 39.22 -13.18 -17.65
CA ILE A 63 39.46 -11.80 -18.07
C ILE A 63 39.14 -10.91 -16.86
N GLU A 64 40.19 -10.38 -16.24
CA GLU A 64 40.08 -9.31 -15.25
C GLU A 64 39.59 -8.05 -15.97
N GLN A 65 38.57 -7.40 -15.43
CA GLN A 65 38.05 -6.15 -15.95
C GLN A 65 39.09 -5.05 -15.66
N SER A 66 39.74 -4.53 -16.70
CA SER A 66 40.57 -3.34 -16.54
C SER A 66 39.63 -2.16 -16.31
N VAL A 67 39.78 -1.51 -15.16
CA VAL A 67 39.13 -0.23 -14.82
C VAL A 67 39.68 0.87 -15.72
#